data_AF-A0A7I4Y576-F1
#
_entry.id   AF-A0A7I4Y576-F1
#
_cell.length_a   1.000
_cell.length_b   1.000
_cell.length_c   1.000
_cell.angle_alpha   90.00
_cell.angle_beta   90.00
_cell.angle_gamma   90.00
#
_symmetry.space_group_name_H-M   'P 1'
#
loop_
_entity.id
_entity.type
_entity.pdbx_description
1 polymer ?
#
loop_
_entity_poly.entity_id
_entity_poly.type
_entity_poly.pdbx_seq_one_letter_code
_entity_poly.pdbx_strand_id
1 'polypeptide(L)'
;MLIRLFAFCQAKEIKQLPGVGFELNFKHYSGFFQVSDTHLLHYWFVEFQNEPDKDPLIFWFNGGPGCSSLKGLLKEMGPYLVDIDGKSLRENPYSWNKMASVVYIESPAGVG
;
A
#
# COMPACT_ATOMS: atom_id res chain seq x y z
N MET A 1 13.35 1.23 12.26
CA MET A 1 12.89 -0.03 12.90
C MET A 1 11.91 -0.82 11.99
N LEU A 2 10.99 -0.15 11.28
CA LEU A 2 10.02 -0.74 10.34
C LEU A 2 10.62 -1.56 9.18
N ILE A 3 11.76 -1.14 8.61
CA ILE A 3 12.45 -1.87 7.53
C ILE A 3 12.80 -3.32 7.95
N ARG A 4 12.99 -3.59 9.26
CA ARG A 4 13.25 -4.96 9.75
C ARG A 4 12.02 -5.86 9.74
N LEU A 5 10.80 -5.30 9.80
CA LEU A 5 9.56 -6.09 9.68
C LEU A 5 9.41 -6.64 8.25
N PHE A 6 9.80 -5.84 7.26
CA PHE A 6 9.70 -6.19 5.84
C PHE A 6 10.90 -6.98 5.31
N ALA A 7 12.04 -6.99 6.02
CA ALA A 7 13.17 -7.85 5.68
C ALA A 7 12.86 -9.37 5.80
N PHE A 8 11.79 -9.75 6.53
CA PHE A 8 11.32 -11.13 6.61
C PHE A 8 10.20 -11.48 5.62
N CYS A 9 9.55 -10.48 5.01
CA CYS A 9 8.53 -10.69 3.99
C CYS A 9 9.15 -10.59 2.60
N GLN A 10 8.57 -11.26 1.61
CA GLN A 10 8.99 -11.17 0.20
C GLN A 10 8.60 -9.80 -0.42
N ALA A 11 8.95 -8.71 0.25
CA ALA A 11 8.69 -7.35 -0.14
C ALA A 11 9.59 -6.97 -1.32
N LYS A 12 9.00 -6.55 -2.44
CA LYS A 12 9.75 -5.88 -3.52
C LYS A 12 9.42 -4.40 -3.50
N GLU A 13 10.46 -3.58 -3.46
CA GLU A 13 10.31 -2.14 -3.68
C GLU A 13 9.82 -1.91 -5.11
N ILE A 14 8.76 -1.13 -5.25
CA ILE A 14 8.26 -0.73 -6.56
C ILE A 14 9.06 0.51 -6.97
N LYS A 15 9.93 0.34 -7.96
CA LYS A 15 10.77 1.44 -8.48
C LYS A 15 10.06 2.29 -9.53
N GLN A 16 9.13 1.69 -10.26
CA GLN A 16 8.35 2.32 -11.29
C GLN A 16 6.93 1.75 -11.24
N LEU A 17 5.94 2.64 -11.12
CA LEU A 17 4.53 2.30 -11.17
C LEU A 17 3.91 2.91 -12.44
N PRO A 18 3.43 2.11 -13.40
CA PRO A 18 2.75 2.62 -14.58
C PRO A 18 1.56 3.53 -14.22
N GLY A 19 1.36 4.58 -15.01
CA GLY A 19 0.29 5.55 -14.80
C GLY A 19 0.65 6.71 -13.86
N VAL A 20 1.74 6.61 -13.09
CA VAL A 20 2.24 7.74 -12.30
C VAL A 20 2.94 8.76 -13.21
N GLY A 21 2.37 9.95 -13.34
CA GLY A 21 2.92 11.07 -14.09
C GLY A 21 3.60 12.16 -13.25
N PHE A 22 3.82 11.91 -11.96
CA PHE A 22 4.36 12.86 -10.99
C PHE A 22 5.44 12.21 -10.11
N GLU A 23 6.24 13.02 -9.42
CA GLU A 23 7.31 12.50 -8.57
C GLU A 23 6.75 11.94 -7.26
N LEU A 24 7.17 10.71 -6.92
CA LEU A 24 6.91 10.12 -5.61
C LEU A 24 8.12 10.38 -4.70
N ASN A 25 7.89 11.03 -3.57
CA ASN A 25 8.91 11.35 -2.57
C ASN A 25 9.01 10.31 -1.44
N PHE A 26 8.29 9.19 -1.55
CA PHE A 26 8.27 8.10 -0.57
C PHE A 26 8.51 6.77 -1.28
N LYS A 27 8.97 5.76 -0.51
CA LYS A 27 9.09 4.39 -1.04
C LYS A 27 7.80 3.63 -0.83
N HIS A 28 7.59 2.65 -1.68
CA HIS A 28 6.48 1.72 -1.54
C HIS A 28 6.87 0.32 -1.99
N TYR A 29 6.17 -0.64 -1.43
CA TYR A 29 6.51 -2.04 -1.51
C TYR A 29 5.25 -2.85 -1.76
N SER A 30 5.38 -3.89 -2.57
CA SER A 30 4.33 -4.89 -2.75
C SER A 30 4.92 -6.27 -2.47
N GLY A 31 4.15 -7.12 -1.80
CA GLY A 31 4.61 -8.42 -1.37
C GLY A 31 3.50 -9.24 -0.74
N PHE A 32 3.90 -10.30 -0.03
CA PHE A 32 2.97 -11.20 0.63
C PHE A 32 3.36 -11.44 2.09
N PHE A 33 2.36 -11.47 2.96
CA PHE A 33 2.47 -12.03 4.31
C PHE A 33 2.09 -13.51 4.26
N GLN A 34 2.96 -14.39 4.75
CA GLN A 34 2.59 -15.78 4.99
C GLN A 34 1.91 -15.91 6.34
N VAL A 35 0.60 -16.22 6.33
CA VAL A 35 -0.23 -16.29 7.54
C VAL A 35 -0.56 -17.73 7.94
N SER A 36 -0.28 -18.70 7.06
CA SER A 36 -0.29 -20.14 7.35
C SER A 36 0.53 -20.90 6.28
N ASP A 37 0.63 -22.22 6.39
CA ASP A 37 1.32 -23.06 5.40
C ASP A 37 0.70 -22.98 3.99
N THR A 38 -0.58 -22.62 3.89
CA THR A 38 -1.33 -22.61 2.63
C THR A 38 -1.87 -21.24 2.23
N HIS A 39 -1.72 -20.21 3.09
CA HIS A 39 -2.30 -18.89 2.83
C HIS A 39 -1.26 -17.78 2.86
N LEU A 40 -1.26 -17.02 1.77
CA LEU A 40 -0.52 -15.79 1.58
C LEU A 40 -1.52 -14.64 1.44
N LEU A 41 -1.28 -13.52 2.11
CA LEU A 41 -2.05 -12.29 1.95
C LEU A 41 -1.21 -11.27 1.21
N HIS A 42 -1.70 -10.79 0.07
CA HIS A 42 -1.06 -9.68 -0.64
C HIS A 42 -1.11 -8.41 0.22
N TYR A 43 -0.04 -7.63 0.18
CA TYR A 43 -0.06 -6.29 0.74
C TYR A 43 0.63 -5.29 -0.17
N TRP A 44 0.18 -4.04 -0.06
CA TRP A 44 0.87 -2.87 -0.59
C TRP A 44 1.17 -1.92 0.56
N PHE A 45 2.46 -1.70 0.81
CA PHE A 45 2.96 -0.79 1.83
C PHE A 45 3.43 0.52 1.18
N VAL A 46 2.96 1.66 1.69
CA VAL A 46 3.43 2.99 1.32
C VAL A 46 4.05 3.66 2.54
N GLU A 47 5.30 4.08 2.43
CA GLU A 47 5.98 4.80 3.50
C GLU A 47 5.37 6.19 3.70
N PHE A 48 5.53 6.71 4.91
CA PHE A 48 5.25 8.09 5.24
C PHE A 48 6.06 9.06 4.35
N GLN A 49 5.42 10.14 3.91
CA GLN A 49 6.06 11.12 3.01
C GLN A 49 7.11 12.02 3.69
N ASN A 50 7.11 12.11 5.02
CA ASN A 50 8.06 12.97 5.75
C ASN A 50 9.12 12.13 6.49
N GLU A 51 9.59 12.58 7.65
CA GLU A 51 10.68 11.97 8.42
C GLU A 51 10.37 10.50 8.83
N PRO A 52 11.04 9.49 8.24
CA PRO A 52 10.77 8.07 8.50
C PRO A 52 11.07 7.63 9.93
N ASP A 53 11.84 8.42 10.67
CA ASP A 53 12.27 8.13 12.04
C ASP A 53 11.16 8.35 13.09
N LYS A 54 10.06 9.02 12.70
CA LYS A 54 8.87 9.26 13.54
C LYS A 54 7.61 8.86 12.81
N ASP A 55 7.56 7.63 12.35
CA ASP A 55 6.52 7.16 11.45
C ASP A 55 5.50 6.24 12.15
N PRO A 56 4.28 6.73 12.48
CA PRO A 56 3.19 5.87 12.91
C PRO A 56 2.84 4.85 11.82
N LEU A 57 2.52 3.61 12.21
CA LEU A 57 2.11 2.57 11.27
C LEU A 57 0.60 2.33 11.34
N ILE A 58 -0.06 2.36 10.19
CA ILE A 58 -1.48 2.02 10.04
C ILE A 58 -1.60 0.76 9.19
N PHE A 59 -2.38 -0.22 9.67
CA PHE A 59 -2.87 -1.32 8.87
C PHE A 59 -4.29 -1.02 8.40
N TRP A 60 -4.52 -1.10 7.09
CA TRP A 60 -5.80 -0.80 6.48
C TRP A 60 -6.44 -2.04 5.86
N PHE A 61 -7.72 -2.23 6.16
CA PHE A 61 -8.55 -3.31 5.64
C PHE A 61 -9.86 -2.74 5.09
N ASN A 62 -10.17 -3.04 3.84
CA ASN A 62 -11.54 -2.88 3.35
C ASN A 62 -12.40 -4.08 3.80
N GLY A 63 -13.71 -3.83 3.88
CA GLY A 63 -14.69 -4.81 4.38
C GLY A 63 -15.30 -5.71 3.29
N GLY A 64 -16.62 -5.82 3.29
CA GLY A 64 -17.38 -6.71 2.42
C GLY A 64 -18.31 -7.61 3.22
N PRO A 65 -17.95 -8.89 3.46
CA PRO A 65 -16.61 -9.51 3.39
C PRO A 65 -16.12 -9.82 1.96
N GLY A 66 -14.79 -9.84 1.77
CA GLY A 66 -14.15 -10.25 0.52
C GLY A 66 -13.78 -9.12 -0.46
N CYS A 67 -13.88 -7.85 -0.06
CA CYS A 67 -13.45 -6.74 -0.92
C CYS A 67 -11.96 -6.44 -0.75
N SER A 68 -11.30 -6.13 -1.88
CA SER A 68 -9.89 -5.75 -1.92
C SER A 68 -9.61 -4.44 -1.16
N SER A 69 -8.54 -4.45 -0.36
CA SER A 69 -8.00 -3.26 0.30
C SER A 69 -7.23 -2.34 -0.64
N LEU A 70 -6.89 -2.80 -1.85
CA LEU A 70 -6.36 -1.93 -2.89
C LEU A 70 -7.40 -0.92 -3.39
N LYS A 71 -8.69 -1.12 -3.09
CA LYS A 71 -9.70 -0.06 -3.22
C LYS A 71 -9.37 1.12 -2.29
N GLY A 72 -9.03 0.86 -1.02
CA GLY A 72 -8.60 1.89 -0.08
C GLY A 72 -7.39 2.67 -0.58
N LEU A 73 -6.43 1.96 -1.15
CA LEU A 73 -5.24 2.56 -1.75
C LEU A 73 -5.61 3.42 -2.97
N LEU A 74 -6.24 2.82 -3.98
CA LEU A 74 -6.36 3.40 -5.32
C LEU A 74 -7.60 4.27 -5.53
N LYS A 75 -8.57 4.26 -4.61
CA LYS A 75 -9.84 4.98 -4.77
C LYS A 75 -10.27 5.79 -3.56
N GLU A 76 -9.61 5.64 -2.41
CA GLU A 76 -10.02 6.31 -1.17
C GLU A 76 -8.90 7.23 -0.65
N MET A 77 -7.87 6.67 -0.01
CA MET A 77 -6.92 7.42 0.83
C MET A 77 -5.44 7.18 0.52
N GLY A 78 -5.12 6.35 -0.46
CA GLY A 78 -3.73 6.17 -0.87
C GLY A 78 -3.15 7.40 -1.56
N PRO A 79 -1.81 7.44 -1.74
CA PRO A 79 -1.10 8.59 -2.29
C PRO A 79 -1.39 8.87 -3.77
N TYR A 80 -1.82 7.84 -4.49
CA TYR A 80 -2.17 7.92 -5.89
C TYR A 80 -3.51 7.22 -6.11
N LEU A 81 -4.42 7.91 -6.81
CA LEU A 81 -5.75 7.42 -7.12
C LEU A 81 -5.86 7.13 -8.60
N VAL A 82 -6.60 6.06 -8.95
CA VAL A 82 -6.91 5.73 -10.35
C VAL A 82 -7.78 6.83 -10.95
N ASP A 83 -7.34 7.35 -12.09
CA ASP A 83 -8.09 8.34 -12.86
C ASP A 83 -9.22 7.69 -13.67
N ILE A 84 -10.08 8.51 -14.27
CA ILE A 84 -11.29 8.05 -14.98
C ILE A 84 -10.98 7.20 -16.21
N ASP A 85 -9.78 7.33 -16.78
CA ASP A 85 -9.31 6.52 -17.90
C ASP A 85 -8.93 5.08 -17.50
N GLY A 86 -8.89 4.78 -16.19
CA GLY A 86 -8.53 3.48 -15.63
C GLY A 86 -7.06 3.09 -15.83
N LYS A 87 -6.20 4.01 -16.30
CA LYS A 87 -4.80 3.76 -16.65
C LYS A 87 -3.86 4.72 -15.97
N SER A 88 -4.25 5.98 -15.86
CA SER A 88 -3.47 7.04 -15.24
C SER A 88 -3.72 7.07 -13.74
N LEU A 89 -2.72 7.55 -13.01
CA LEU A 89 -2.80 7.81 -11.59
C LEU A 89 -2.65 9.30 -11.35
N ARG A 90 -3.54 9.85 -10.52
CA ARG A 90 -3.50 11.23 -10.06
C ARG A 90 -3.06 11.30 -8.60
N GLU A 91 -2.31 12.33 -8.25
CA GLU A 91 -1.88 12.55 -6.87
C GLU A 91 -3.09 12.79 -5.95
N ASN A 92 -3.03 12.23 -4.74
CA ASN A 92 -3.99 12.51 -3.68
C ASN A 92 -3.42 13.51 -2.67
N PRO A 93 -3.87 14.78 -2.69
CA PRO A 93 -3.39 15.78 -1.73
C PRO A 93 -3.78 15.46 -0.28
N TYR A 94 -4.75 14.58 -0.05
CA TYR A 94 -5.27 14.19 1.26
C TYR A 94 -4.87 12.77 1.67
N SER A 95 -3.80 12.22 1.08
CA SER A 95 -3.39 10.86 1.40
C SER A 95 -3.04 10.67 2.87
N TRP A 96 -3.44 9.54 3.42
CA TRP A 96 -3.07 9.16 4.78
C TRP A 96 -1.57 8.95 4.94
N ASN A 97 -0.84 8.66 3.85
CA ASN A 97 0.61 8.54 3.93
C ASN A 97 1.36 9.86 4.16
N LYS A 98 0.64 10.99 4.22
CA LYS A 98 1.17 12.27 4.71
C LYS A 98 1.26 12.36 6.24
N MET A 99 0.67 11.41 6.98
CA MET A 99 0.62 11.38 8.45
C MET A 99 1.14 10.07 9.07
N ALA A 100 1.23 8.99 8.29
CA ALA A 100 1.64 7.67 8.75
C ALA A 100 2.05 6.75 7.59
N SER A 101 2.91 5.78 7.83
CA SER A 101 3.10 4.62 6.97
C SER A 101 1.82 3.79 6.91
N VAL A 102 1.38 3.38 5.72
CA VAL A 102 0.12 2.62 5.56
C VAL A 102 0.35 1.31 4.83
N VAL A 103 -0.12 0.21 5.43
CA VAL A 103 -0.12 -1.13 4.83
C VAL A 103 -1.55 -1.51 4.46
N TYR A 104 -1.84 -1.59 3.17
CA TYR A 104 -3.12 -2.06 2.64
C TYR A 104 -3.04 -3.57 2.45
N ILE A 105 -3.89 -4.34 3.14
CA ILE A 105 -3.80 -5.81 3.17
C ILE A 105 -5.02 -6.43 2.50
N GLU A 106 -4.80 -7.28 1.51
CA GLU A 106 -5.86 -8.07 0.89
C GLU A 106 -6.19 -9.27 1.78
N SER A 107 -7.40 -9.26 2.35
CA SER A 107 -7.84 -10.24 3.35
C SER A 107 -9.35 -10.47 3.23
N PRO A 108 -9.85 -11.71 3.42
CA PRO A 108 -9.09 -12.95 3.69
C PRO A 108 -8.32 -13.47 2.47
N ALA A 109 -7.63 -14.60 2.62
CA ALA A 109 -6.93 -15.23 1.51
C ALA A 109 -7.89 -15.56 0.35
N GLY A 110 -7.45 -15.28 -0.88
CA GLY A 110 -8.27 -15.38 -2.10
C GLY A 110 -8.97 -14.07 -2.49
N VAL A 111 -8.85 -13.01 -1.70
CA VAL A 111 -9.19 -11.64 -2.13
C VAL A 111 -8.00 -11.08 -2.90
N GLY A 112 -8.27 -10.63 -4.13
CA GLY A 112 -7.23 -10.11 -5.05
C GLY A 112 -6.80 -11.14 -6.07
#